data_AF-A0A1F4JVR0-F1
#
_entry.id   AF-A0A1F4JVR0-F1
#
_cell.length_a   1.000
_cell.length_b   1.000
_cell.length_c   1.000
_cell.angle_alpha   90.00
_cell.angle_beta   90.00
_cell.angle_gamma   90.00
#
_symmetry.space_group_name_H-M   'P 1'
#
loop_
_entity.id
_entity.type
_entity.pdbx_description
1 polymer ?
#
loop_
_entity_poly.entity_id
_entity_poly.type
_entity_poly.pdbx_seq_one_letter_code
_entity_poly.pdbx_strand_id
1 'polypeptide(L)'
;MGALIMQMAAQTPLPAHWPDAEYTGTLLHAAETRTGVLDRDGHTVPVLCLDLELDNAMHTPLHVEQPFPIGHFAQAQAAAHRLKKGTRVTVQAPLVGMRLVARNATHIHVIPETTPDLFQEQAA
;
A
#
# COMPACT_ATOMS: atom_id res chain seq x y z
N MET A 1 -22.65 45.52 -24.67
CA MET A 1 -21.38 45.39 -23.93
C MET A 1 -21.65 44.58 -22.68
N GLY A 2 -21.16 43.35 -22.60
CA GLY A 2 -21.33 42.46 -21.45
C GLY A 2 -21.40 40.99 -21.86
N ALA A 3 -20.26 40.40 -22.26
CA ALA A 3 -20.17 38.97 -22.51
C ALA A 3 -20.01 38.24 -21.16
N LEU A 4 -20.99 37.39 -20.82
CA LEU A 4 -20.92 36.49 -19.68
C LEU A 4 -19.99 35.32 -20.04
N ILE A 5 -18.75 35.38 -19.55
CA ILE A 5 -17.78 34.28 -19.69
C ILE A 5 -18.17 33.20 -18.67
N MET A 6 -18.81 32.15 -19.17
CA MET A 6 -19.10 30.92 -18.43
C MET A 6 -17.79 30.20 -18.14
N GLN A 7 -17.33 30.29 -16.90
CA GLN A 7 -16.09 29.70 -16.44
C GLN A 7 -16.31 28.17 -16.30
N MET A 8 -15.83 27.41 -17.27
CA MET A 8 -15.75 25.95 -17.16
C MET A 8 -14.82 25.61 -16.00
N ALA A 9 -15.35 24.95 -14.97
CA ALA A 9 -14.54 24.38 -13.90
C ALA A 9 -13.53 23.42 -14.52
N ALA A 10 -12.23 23.71 -14.34
CA ALA A 10 -11.16 22.83 -14.77
C ALA A 10 -11.32 21.49 -14.03
N GLN A 11 -11.67 20.44 -14.77
CA GLN A 11 -11.65 19.08 -14.27
C GLN A 11 -10.18 18.75 -13.98
N THR A 12 -9.77 18.75 -12.71
CA THR A 12 -8.43 18.29 -12.33
C THR A 12 -8.29 16.83 -12.77
N PRO A 13 -7.39 16.50 -13.72
CA PRO A 13 -7.18 15.11 -14.10
C PRO A 13 -6.64 14.37 -12.88
N LEU A 14 -7.35 13.33 -12.45
CA LEU A 14 -6.84 12.40 -11.45
C LEU A 14 -5.51 11.82 -11.99
N PRO A 15 -4.47 11.67 -11.17
CA PRO A 15 -3.23 11.03 -11.62
C PRO A 15 -3.56 9.62 -12.13
N ALA A 16 -3.10 9.32 -13.35
CA ALA A 16 -3.38 8.06 -14.05
C ALA A 16 -2.77 6.80 -13.39
N HIS A 17 -1.96 6.99 -12.35
CA HIS A 17 -1.42 5.94 -11.51
C HIS A 17 -1.72 6.31 -10.06
N TRP A 18 -2.19 5.34 -9.28
CA TRP A 18 -2.12 5.48 -7.83
C TRP A 18 -0.65 5.55 -7.43
N PRO A 19 -0.27 6.35 -6.42
CA PRO A 19 1.09 6.34 -5.91
C PRO A 19 1.45 4.93 -5.46
N ASP A 20 2.42 4.32 -6.14
CA ASP A 20 3.06 3.10 -5.69
C ASP A 20 4.10 3.47 -4.63
N ALA A 21 4.11 2.74 -3.53
CA ALA A 21 5.18 2.80 -2.56
C ALA A 21 6.33 1.90 -3.03
N GLU A 22 7.54 2.44 -3.01
CA GLU A 22 8.76 1.69 -3.33
C GLU A 22 9.62 1.56 -2.08
N TYR A 23 10.00 0.32 -1.76
CA TYR A 23 10.83 -0.01 -0.60
C TYR A 23 12.00 -0.87 -1.02
N THR A 24 13.21 -0.49 -0.61
CA THR A 24 14.40 -1.34 -0.77
C THR A 24 14.85 -1.85 0.58
N GLY A 25 15.26 -3.11 0.64
CA GLY A 25 15.70 -3.74 1.86
C GLY A 25 16.34 -5.11 1.64
N THR A 26 16.74 -5.73 2.75
CA THR A 26 17.39 -7.04 2.77
C THR A 26 16.50 -8.07 3.44
N LEU A 27 16.39 -9.26 2.83
CA LEU A 27 15.60 -10.36 3.38
C LEU A 27 16.16 -10.84 4.74
N LEU A 28 15.34 -10.80 5.78
CA LEU A 28 15.66 -11.29 7.13
C LEU A 28 15.68 -12.83 7.20
N HIS A 29 14.80 -13.46 6.42
CA HIS A 29 14.64 -14.90 6.30
C HIS A 29 14.57 -15.32 4.83
N ALA A 30 14.67 -16.63 4.55
CA ALA A 30 14.37 -17.10 3.20
C ALA A 30 12.89 -16.83 2.89
N ALA A 31 12.58 -16.50 1.65
CA ALA A 31 11.20 -16.30 1.24
C ALA A 31 10.39 -17.59 1.33
N GLU A 32 9.09 -17.48 1.62
CA GLU A 32 8.21 -18.62 1.83
C GLU A 32 6.97 -18.53 0.94
N THR A 33 6.45 -19.68 0.52
CA THR A 33 5.12 -19.76 -0.09
C THR A 33 4.13 -20.21 0.97
N ARG A 34 3.12 -19.38 1.21
CA ARG A 34 2.00 -19.66 2.10
C ARG A 34 0.71 -19.78 1.30
N THR A 35 -0.33 -20.30 1.93
CA THR A 35 -1.68 -20.32 1.36
C THR A 35 -2.50 -19.23 2.05
N GLY A 36 -2.99 -18.27 1.27
CA GLY A 36 -3.86 -17.18 1.72
C GLY A 36 -5.31 -17.41 1.30
N VAL A 37 -6.26 -16.88 2.06
CA VAL A 37 -7.69 -16.91 1.72
C VAL A 37 -8.02 -15.67 0.88
N LEU A 38 -8.55 -15.89 -0.32
CA LEU A 38 -8.90 -14.84 -1.29
C LEU A 38 -10.24 -14.19 -0.98
N ASP A 39 -11.21 -14.98 -0.53
CA ASP A 39 -12.60 -14.54 -0.33
C ASP A 39 -13.28 -15.25 0.84
N ARG A 40 -14.52 -14.85 1.12
CA ARG A 40 -15.33 -15.46 2.20
C ARG A 40 -15.84 -16.86 1.86
N ASP A 41 -15.78 -17.27 0.59
CA ASP A 41 -16.17 -18.59 0.13
C ASP A 41 -15.05 -19.64 0.33
N GLY A 42 -13.89 -19.18 0.83
CA GLY A 42 -12.78 -20.05 1.20
C GLY A 42 -11.87 -20.40 0.03
N HIS A 43 -11.97 -19.71 -1.11
CA HIS A 43 -11.00 -19.91 -2.18
C HIS A 43 -9.62 -19.49 -1.70
N THR A 44 -8.65 -20.38 -1.89
CA THR A 44 -7.28 -20.15 -1.44
C THR A 44 -6.34 -19.88 -2.61
N VAL A 45 -5.40 -18.96 -2.40
CA VAL A 45 -4.36 -18.61 -3.37
C VAL A 45 -2.97 -18.79 -2.76
N PRO A 46 -1.96 -19.15 -3.57
CA PRO A 46 -0.57 -19.09 -3.11
C PRO A 46 -0.17 -17.63 -2.88
N VAL A 47 0.55 -17.39 -1.79
CA VAL A 47 1.08 -16.08 -1.41
C VAL A 47 2.57 -16.24 -1.17
N LEU A 48 3.39 -15.45 -1.87
CA LEU A 48 4.81 -15.32 -1.57
C LEU A 48 4.98 -14.33 -0.43
N CYS A 49 5.59 -14.76 0.67
CA CYS A 49 5.83 -13.95 1.85
C CYS A 49 7.32 -13.64 1.99
N LEU A 50 7.62 -12.37 2.29
CA LEU A 50 8.96 -11.85 2.53
C LEU A 50 8.95 -11.00 3.80
N ASP A 51 10.00 -11.13 4.60
CA ASP A 51 10.30 -10.20 5.69
C ASP A 51 11.60 -9.48 5.35
N LEU A 52 11.50 -8.15 5.21
CA LEU A 52 12.60 -7.28 4.85
C LEU A 52 13.03 -6.41 6.02
N GLU A 53 14.32 -6.20 6.19
CA GLU A 53 14.86 -5.04 6.89
C GLU A 53 15.05 -3.93 5.85
N LEU A 54 14.39 -2.78 6.01
CA LEU A 54 14.46 -1.71 5.04
C LEU A 54 15.76 -0.91 5.12
N ASP A 55 16.23 -0.46 3.96
CA ASP A 55 17.39 0.43 3.80
C ASP A 55 17.02 1.88 4.19
N ASN A 56 16.57 2.08 5.42
CA ASN A 56 16.31 3.39 6.01
C ASN A 56 17.06 3.54 7.33
N ALA A 57 17.15 4.77 7.85
CA ALA A 57 17.94 5.09 9.04
C ALA A 57 17.56 4.27 10.30
N MET A 58 16.33 3.74 10.34
CA MET A 58 15.79 3.00 11.47
C MET A 58 15.74 1.48 11.24
N HIS A 59 16.20 1.00 10.09
CA HIS A 59 16.17 -0.42 9.72
C HIS A 59 14.80 -1.08 9.97
N THR A 60 13.72 -0.37 9.64
CA THR A 60 12.38 -0.83 10.00
C THR A 60 12.01 -2.12 9.28
N PRO A 61 11.35 -3.09 9.94
CA PRO A 61 10.90 -4.31 9.27
C PRO A 61 9.69 -4.04 8.36
N LEU A 62 9.66 -4.68 7.19
CA LEU A 62 8.52 -4.70 6.28
C LEU A 62 8.14 -6.14 5.94
N HIS A 63 6.89 -6.50 6.22
CA HIS A 63 6.28 -7.74 5.76
C HIS A 63 5.64 -7.51 4.39
N VAL A 64 6.00 -8.32 3.40
CA VAL A 64 5.49 -8.24 2.03
C VAL A 64 4.79 -9.53 1.68
N GLU A 65 3.57 -9.39 1.15
CA GLU A 65 2.77 -10.49 0.63
C GLU A 65 2.46 -10.23 -0.84
N GLN A 66 2.91 -11.14 -1.71
CA GLN A 66 2.55 -11.12 -3.13
C GLN A 66 1.63 -12.31 -3.44
N PRO A 67 0.32 -12.07 -3.65
CA PRO A 67 -0.58 -13.13 -4.06
C PRO A 67 -0.31 -13.56 -5.51
N PHE A 68 -0.44 -14.85 -5.77
CA PHE A 68 -0.37 -15.45 -7.10
C PHE A 68 -1.76 -15.97 -7.50
N PRO A 69 -2.09 -16.02 -8.80
CA PRO A 69 -3.36 -16.57 -9.25
C PRO A 69 -3.54 -18.05 -8.86
N ILE A 70 -4.79 -18.52 -8.87
CA ILE A 70 -5.12 -19.93 -8.64
C ILE A 70 -4.34 -20.81 -9.63
N GLY A 71 -3.83 -21.95 -9.16
CA GLY A 71 -3.02 -22.89 -9.95
C GLY A 71 -1.54 -22.50 -10.13
N HIS A 72 -1.10 -21.33 -9.62
CA HIS A 72 0.28 -20.84 -9.79
C HIS A 72 1.20 -21.17 -8.60
N PHE A 73 0.88 -22.21 -7.83
CA PHE A 73 1.65 -22.59 -6.63
C PHE A 73 3.12 -22.89 -6.95
N ALA A 74 3.39 -23.61 -8.03
CA ALA A 74 4.75 -23.92 -8.47
C ALA A 74 5.56 -22.66 -8.80
N GLN A 75 4.90 -21.61 -9.33
CA GLN A 75 5.57 -20.34 -9.65
C GLN A 75 5.89 -19.54 -8.38
N ALA A 76 4.95 -19.50 -7.43
CA ALA A 76 5.18 -18.91 -6.11
C ALA A 76 6.31 -19.63 -5.37
N GLN A 77 6.35 -20.97 -5.43
CA GLN A 77 7.41 -21.77 -4.84
C GLN A 77 8.76 -21.52 -5.52
N ALA A 78 8.79 -21.47 -6.86
CA ALA A 78 10.02 -21.13 -7.58
C ALA A 78 10.52 -19.72 -7.24
N ALA A 79 9.62 -18.75 -7.05
CA ALA A 79 9.98 -17.41 -6.61
C ALA A 79 10.56 -17.41 -5.20
N ALA A 80 9.90 -18.09 -4.25
CA ALA A 80 10.40 -18.28 -2.89
C ALA A 80 11.80 -18.93 -2.89
N HIS A 81 12.01 -19.95 -3.73
CA HIS A 81 13.30 -20.62 -3.86
C HIS A 81 14.42 -19.71 -4.38
N ARG A 82 14.14 -18.70 -5.20
CA ARG A 82 15.16 -17.75 -5.69
C ARG A 82 15.57 -16.72 -4.64
N LEU A 83 14.67 -16.38 -3.72
CA LEU A 83 14.86 -15.31 -2.76
C LEU A 83 15.35 -15.86 -1.41
N LYS A 84 16.66 -15.74 -1.17
CA LYS A 84 17.31 -16.26 0.04
C LYS A 84 17.48 -15.16 1.09
N LYS A 85 17.63 -15.54 2.35
CA LYS A 85 18.08 -14.64 3.42
C LYS A 85 19.33 -13.86 2.98
N GLY A 86 19.37 -12.57 3.27
CA GLY A 86 20.46 -11.67 2.89
C GLY A 86 20.38 -11.16 1.45
N THR A 87 19.40 -11.60 0.66
CA THR A 87 19.17 -11.03 -0.68
C THR A 87 18.64 -9.61 -0.53
N ARG A 88 19.25 -8.65 -1.22
CA ARG A 88 18.75 -7.27 -1.31
C ARG A 88 17.74 -7.17 -2.46
N VAL A 89 16.58 -6.59 -2.19
CA VAL A 89 15.48 -6.47 -3.14
C VAL A 89 14.83 -5.09 -3.07
N THR A 90 14.16 -4.71 -4.16
CA THR A 90 13.25 -3.57 -4.21
C THR A 90 11.85 -4.10 -4.44
N VAL A 91 10.89 -3.62 -3.67
CA VAL A 91 9.47 -3.98 -3.73
C VAL A 91 8.68 -2.73 -4.08
N GLN A 92 7.84 -2.86 -5.10
CA GLN A 92 6.85 -1.86 -5.47
C GLN A 92 5.47 -2.40 -5.10
N ALA A 93 4.70 -1.63 -4.35
CA ALA A 93 3.36 -1.99 -3.91
C ALA A 93 2.42 -0.78 -3.98
N PRO A 94 1.21 -0.93 -4.52
CA PRO A 94 0.21 0.12 -4.45
C PRO A 94 -0.08 0.51 -3.00
N LEU A 95 -0.20 1.81 -2.70
CA LEU A 95 -0.59 2.24 -1.36
C LEU A 95 -1.98 1.71 -0.94
N VAL A 96 -2.85 1.43 -1.91
CA VAL A 96 -4.15 0.80 -1.66
C VAL A 96 -3.95 -0.63 -1.12
N GLY A 97 -4.56 -0.92 0.03
CA GLY A 97 -4.46 -2.24 0.68
C GLY A 97 -3.21 -2.43 1.55
N MET A 98 -2.29 -1.46 1.59
CA MET A 98 -1.20 -1.49 2.57
C MET A 98 -1.73 -1.35 3.99
N ARG A 99 -1.16 -2.14 4.90
CA ARG A 99 -1.51 -2.12 6.32
C ARG A 99 -0.34 -1.64 7.16
N LEU A 100 -0.49 -0.48 7.80
CA LEU A 100 0.45 0.02 8.79
C LEU A 100 0.01 -0.40 10.20
N VAL A 101 0.96 -0.87 11.02
CA VAL A 101 0.69 -1.30 12.40
C VAL A 101 1.64 -0.60 13.36
N ALA A 102 1.14 0.39 14.10
CA ALA A 102 1.87 1.05 15.18
C ALA A 102 1.63 0.33 16.51
N ARG A 103 2.40 -0.75 16.78
CA ARG A 103 2.19 -1.60 17.98
C ARG A 103 2.39 -0.87 19.31
N ASN A 104 3.14 0.23 19.31
CA ASN A 104 3.54 0.97 20.51
C ASN A 104 3.08 2.44 20.46
N ALA A 105 1.88 2.72 19.95
CA ALA A 105 1.33 4.08 19.95
C ALA A 105 1.22 4.61 21.39
N THR A 106 1.82 5.77 21.67
CA THR A 106 1.85 6.35 23.02
C THR A 106 0.77 7.40 23.25
N HIS A 107 0.40 8.15 22.21
CA HIS A 107 -0.61 9.19 22.27
C HIS A 107 -1.54 9.04 21.08
N ILE A 108 -2.85 9.16 21.34
CA ILE A 108 -3.90 9.12 20.33
C ILE A 108 -4.76 10.36 20.56
N HIS A 109 -4.77 11.27 19.59
CA HIS A 109 -5.60 12.47 19.63
C HIS A 109 -6.73 12.34 18.61
N VAL A 110 -7.96 12.59 19.04
CA VAL A 110 -9.10 12.71 18.12
C VAL A 110 -8.98 14.06 17.43
N ILE A 111 -8.95 14.05 16.10
CA ILE A 111 -9.05 15.28 15.31
C ILE A 111 -10.55 15.61 15.23
N PRO A 112 -11.01 16.75 15.78
CA PRO A 112 -12.41 17.15 15.62
C PRO A 112 -12.69 17.39 14.14
N GLU A 113 -13.89 17.01 13.69
CA GLU A 113 -14.33 17.35 12.35
C GLU A 113 -14.41 18.87 12.23
N THR A 114 -13.49 19.46 11.46
CA THR A 114 -13.70 20.82 10.97
C THR A 114 -14.86 20.74 9.99
N THR A 115 -16.07 21.01 10.45
CA THR A 115 -17.17 21.37 9.56
C THR A 115 -16.78 22.70 8.92
N PRO A 116 -16.48 22.78 7.61
CA PRO A 116 -16.29 24.07 6.98
C PRO A 116 -17.64 24.80 7.02
N ASP A 117 -17.73 25.88 7.80
CA ASP A 117 -18.88 26.77 7.84
C ASP A 117 -19.04 27.43 6.46
N LEU A 118 -19.77 26.77 5.56
CA LEU A 118 -20.08 27.24 4.21
C LEU A 118 -21.09 28.42 4.18
N PHE A 119 -21.37 29.05 5.32
CA PHE A 119 -22.41 30.08 5.46
C PHE A 119 -21.95 31.44 6.02
N GLN A 120 -20.64 31.69 6.18
CA GLN A 120 -20.15 32.96 6.74
C GLN A 120 -19.88 34.11 5.74
N GLU A 121 -20.36 34.05 4.49
CA GLU A 121 -20.13 35.14 3.51
C GLU A 121 -21.42 35.72 2.89
N GLN A 122 -22.45 35.99 3.71
CA GLN A 122 -23.56 36.88 3.32
C GLN A 122 -24.06 37.74 4.50
N ALA A 123 -23.18 38.57 5.07
CA ALA A 123 -23.58 39.74 5.86
C ALA A 123 -22.43 40.73 5.97
N ALA A 124 -22.17 41.48 4.90
CA ALA A 124 -21.46 42.76 4.94
C ALA A 124 -22.06 43.69 3.88
#